data_AF-A0A2V8EYH2-F1
#
_entry.id   AF-A0A2V8EYH2-F1
#
_cell.length_a   1.000
_cell.length_b   1.000
_cell.length_c   1.000
_cell.angle_alpha   90.00
_cell.angle_beta   90.00
_cell.angle_gamma   90.00
#
_symmetry.space_group_name_H-M   'P 1'
#
loop_
_entity.id
_entity.type
_entity.pdbx_description
1 polymer ?
#
loop_
_entity_poly.entity_id
_entity_poly.type
_entity_poly.pdbx_seq_one_letter_code
_entity_poly.pdbx_strand_id
1 'polypeptide(L)'
;YPETPAISYIPALSWIGALRLAAIDRDDRLRAKVVDQTRPWTSGDKPLFPASPQASRGQAPRIQLTSAAGTMVFAEIARDASLSRTPELGAAAERLFDEGVAAAQKEKAPAAPEYGQGWTDDMFMATAVLARSGAREGHRDDLDRAARLLASYAARLQRDDGLFNHAADGPAAWGRGNGFAAFGLVETLMRLPAAHPMRRELLERYRRLMTAVRTRQSPDGAWRQIIDEPGAYREETATAMLLSAMARGVRLRWIDDSFRPTIARAWRALAAHIALDGTLFDVCTGTGAGPTKRYYFDRAAVTGADDRGGAMGLVAALDLHDLGSP
;
A
#
# COMPACT_ATOMS: atom_id res chain seq x y z
N TYR A 1 -5.73 -0.97 -15.20
CA TYR A 1 -6.60 0.13 -14.73
C TYR A 1 -7.78 -0.48 -14.01
N PRO A 2 -8.29 0.16 -12.95
CA PRO A 2 -9.44 -0.36 -12.23
C PRO A 2 -10.65 -0.46 -13.16
N GLU A 3 -11.34 -1.60 -13.14
CA GLU A 3 -12.59 -1.81 -13.88
C GLU A 3 -13.69 -0.90 -13.35
N THR A 4 -13.74 -0.72 -12.02
CA THR A 4 -14.67 0.18 -11.35
C THR A 4 -13.91 1.28 -10.60
N PRO A 5 -13.69 2.45 -11.21
CA PRO A 5 -13.04 3.59 -10.56
C PRO A 5 -13.71 3.96 -9.23
N ALA A 6 -12.91 4.01 -8.17
CA ALA A 6 -13.33 4.44 -6.84
C ALA A 6 -12.14 5.06 -6.11
N ILE A 7 -12.38 5.99 -5.18
CA ILE A 7 -11.30 6.43 -4.28
C ILE A 7 -11.11 5.37 -3.21
N SER A 8 -10.11 4.55 -3.44
CA SER A 8 -9.60 3.51 -2.55
C SER A 8 -8.13 3.26 -2.89
N TYR A 9 -7.37 2.69 -1.96
CA TYR A 9 -5.93 2.44 -2.15
C TYR A 9 -5.62 1.62 -3.42
N ILE A 10 -6.49 0.70 -3.83
CA ILE A 10 -6.27 -0.18 -4.99
C ILE A 10 -6.27 0.60 -6.31
N PRO A 11 -7.37 1.30 -6.71
CA PRO A 11 -7.34 2.23 -7.83
C PRO A 11 -6.21 3.24 -7.76
N ALA A 12 -5.95 3.80 -6.57
CA ALA A 12 -4.89 4.80 -6.38
C ALA A 12 -3.50 4.24 -6.70
N LEU A 13 -3.15 3.04 -6.24
CA LEU A 13 -1.88 2.39 -6.61
C LEU A 13 -1.80 2.12 -8.11
N SER A 14 -2.90 1.71 -8.75
CA SER A 14 -2.94 1.52 -10.21
C SER A 14 -2.72 2.83 -10.96
N TRP A 15 -3.38 3.92 -10.54
CA TRP A 15 -3.23 5.24 -11.15
C TRP A 15 -1.84 5.83 -10.94
N ILE A 16 -1.29 5.73 -9.73
CA ILE A 16 0.08 6.17 -9.44
C ILE A 16 1.07 5.39 -10.30
N GLY A 17 0.90 4.07 -10.40
CA GLY A 17 1.70 3.24 -11.30
C GLY A 17 1.59 3.69 -12.76
N ALA A 18 0.39 4.01 -13.23
CA ALA A 18 0.18 4.52 -14.59
C ALA A 18 0.84 5.88 -14.82
N LEU A 19 0.79 6.82 -13.85
CA LEU A 19 1.48 8.10 -13.94
C LEU A 19 3.01 7.91 -14.00
N ARG A 20 3.55 7.01 -13.18
CA ARG A 20 4.98 6.65 -13.22
C ARG A 20 5.37 6.05 -14.57
N LEU A 21 4.58 5.10 -15.07
CA LEU A 21 4.83 4.48 -16.38
C LEU A 21 4.74 5.52 -17.51
N ALA A 22 3.79 6.45 -17.44
CA ALA A 22 3.67 7.57 -18.39
C ALA A 22 4.89 8.49 -18.39
N ALA A 23 5.58 8.63 -17.25
CA ALA A 23 6.83 9.39 -17.16
C ALA A 23 8.01 8.63 -17.77
N ILE A 24 8.07 7.31 -17.58
CA ILE A 24 9.13 6.45 -18.13
C ILE A 24 9.00 6.36 -19.66
N ASP A 25 7.81 6.01 -20.15
CA ASP A 25 7.55 5.74 -21.57
C ASP A 25 7.21 7.01 -22.37
N ARG A 26 7.01 8.14 -21.68
CA ARG A 26 6.53 9.40 -22.25
C ARG A 26 5.18 9.25 -22.98
N ASP A 27 4.32 8.37 -22.46
CA ASP A 27 2.99 8.13 -23.02
C ASP A 27 1.91 8.93 -22.28
N ASP A 28 1.55 10.09 -22.82
CA ASP A 28 0.51 10.96 -22.25
C ASP A 28 -0.90 10.34 -22.26
N ARG A 29 -1.15 9.27 -23.03
CA ARG A 29 -2.44 8.57 -23.00
C ARG A 29 -2.68 7.92 -21.63
N LEU A 30 -1.60 7.48 -20.96
CA LEU A 30 -1.69 6.92 -19.63
C LEU A 30 -2.09 7.98 -18.60
N ARG A 31 -1.53 9.20 -18.70
CA ARG A 31 -1.93 10.37 -17.87
C ARG A 31 -3.37 10.76 -18.13
N ALA A 32 -3.76 10.89 -19.40
CA ALA A 32 -5.11 11.26 -19.79
C ALA A 32 -6.15 10.30 -19.21
N LYS A 33 -5.86 9.00 -19.21
CA LYS A 33 -6.73 7.98 -18.61
C LYS A 33 -6.84 8.09 -17.09
N VAL A 34 -5.76 8.45 -16.39
CA VAL A 34 -5.81 8.72 -14.95
C VAL A 34 -6.72 9.93 -14.68
N VAL A 35 -6.49 11.05 -15.39
CA VAL A 35 -7.32 12.26 -15.27
C VAL A 35 -8.79 11.96 -15.51
N ASP A 36 -9.10 11.18 -16.55
CA ASP A 36 -10.47 10.81 -16.87
C ASP A 36 -11.12 9.95 -15.78
N GLN A 37 -10.42 8.92 -15.26
CA GLN A 37 -10.95 8.08 -14.20
C GLN A 37 -11.10 8.82 -12.86
N THR A 38 -10.26 9.82 -12.59
CA THR A 38 -10.38 10.66 -11.39
C THR A 38 -11.33 11.85 -11.56
N ARG A 39 -11.77 12.14 -12.80
CA ARG A 39 -12.58 13.30 -13.15
C ARG A 39 -13.77 13.50 -12.23
N PRO A 40 -14.59 12.48 -11.90
CA PRO A 40 -15.79 12.67 -11.08
C PRO A 40 -15.53 13.34 -9.72
N TRP A 41 -14.35 13.14 -9.13
CA TRP A 41 -13.97 13.79 -7.87
C TRP A 41 -13.35 15.16 -8.11
N THR A 42 -12.45 15.27 -9.10
CA THR A 42 -11.78 16.54 -9.40
C THR A 42 -12.71 17.62 -9.94
N SER A 43 -13.81 17.23 -10.61
CA SER A 43 -14.87 18.14 -11.08
C SER A 43 -15.86 18.54 -9.98
N GLY A 44 -15.89 17.79 -8.87
CA GLY A 44 -16.89 17.95 -7.81
C GLY A 44 -18.21 17.18 -8.04
N ASP A 45 -18.31 16.38 -9.11
CA ASP A 45 -19.53 15.58 -9.39
C ASP A 45 -19.79 14.49 -8.34
N LYS A 46 -18.73 14.00 -7.70
CA LYS A 46 -18.78 13.02 -6.60
C LYS A 46 -18.04 13.55 -5.38
N PRO A 47 -18.63 13.46 -4.17
CA PRO A 47 -17.89 13.71 -2.95
C PRO A 47 -16.82 12.63 -2.75
N LEU A 48 -15.75 12.99 -2.04
CA LEU A 48 -14.69 12.06 -1.68
C LEU A 48 -15.22 10.94 -0.78
N PHE A 49 -15.98 11.32 0.25
CA PHE A 49 -16.61 10.43 1.20
C PHE A 49 -18.14 10.54 1.08
N PRO A 50 -18.80 9.68 0.28
CA PRO A 50 -20.25 9.74 0.12
C PRO A 50 -20.96 9.40 1.44
N ALA A 51 -22.12 10.03 1.65
CA ALA A 51 -23.03 9.62 2.72
C ALA A 51 -23.55 8.19 2.46
N SER A 52 -23.86 7.44 3.52
CA SER A 52 -24.51 6.13 3.36
C SER A 52 -25.85 6.31 2.65
N PRO A 53 -26.23 5.45 1.69
CA PRO A 53 -27.56 5.48 1.07
C PRO A 53 -28.71 5.37 2.09
N GLN A 54 -28.42 4.85 3.29
CA GLN A 54 -29.36 4.66 4.39
C GLN A 54 -29.23 5.76 5.48
N ALA A 55 -28.35 6.75 5.27
CA ALA A 55 -28.14 7.81 6.25
C ALA A 55 -29.38 8.70 6.37
N SER A 56 -29.86 8.90 7.60
CA SER A 56 -30.82 9.96 7.88
C SER A 56 -30.17 11.34 7.65
N ARG A 57 -30.97 12.36 7.33
CA ARG A 57 -30.48 13.76 7.22
C ARG A 57 -29.67 14.12 8.46
N GLY A 58 -28.40 14.51 8.28
CA GLY A 58 -27.49 14.91 9.36
C GLY A 58 -26.52 13.83 9.86
N GLN A 59 -26.57 12.61 9.33
CA GLN A 59 -25.60 11.56 9.70
C GLN A 59 -24.26 11.77 8.96
N ALA A 60 -23.15 11.69 9.70
CA ALA A 60 -21.80 11.85 9.15
C ALA A 60 -21.48 10.77 8.09
N PRO A 61 -20.69 11.08 7.06
CA PRO A 61 -20.32 10.11 6.04
C PRO A 61 -19.54 8.93 6.62
N ARG A 62 -19.74 7.73 6.07
CA ARG A 62 -19.01 6.52 6.48
C ARG A 62 -17.64 6.51 5.82
N ILE A 63 -16.65 7.08 6.49
CA ILE A 63 -15.27 7.12 6.01
C ILE A 63 -14.62 5.75 6.22
N GLN A 64 -13.97 5.24 5.17
CA GLN A 64 -13.09 4.08 5.25
C GLN A 64 -11.64 4.54 5.11
N LEU A 65 -10.75 3.96 5.90
CA LEU A 65 -9.33 4.30 5.84
C LEU A 65 -8.70 3.97 4.47
N THR A 66 -9.26 2.97 3.76
CA THR A 66 -8.92 2.65 2.37
C THR A 66 -9.21 3.81 1.41
N SER A 67 -10.30 4.55 1.61
CA SER A 67 -10.64 5.74 0.83
C SER A 67 -9.75 6.92 1.18
N ALA A 68 -9.43 7.12 2.46
CA ALA A 68 -8.43 8.11 2.85
C ALA A 68 -7.09 7.82 2.18
N ALA A 69 -6.60 6.57 2.25
CA ALA A 69 -5.40 6.12 1.55
C ALA A 69 -5.47 6.36 0.04
N GLY A 70 -6.64 6.16 -0.57
CA GLY A 70 -6.88 6.37 -2.00
C GLY A 70 -6.57 7.81 -2.47
N THR A 71 -6.67 8.80 -1.59
CA THR A 71 -6.34 10.19 -1.93
C THR A 71 -4.87 10.44 -2.23
N MET A 72 -3.98 9.48 -1.93
CA MET A 72 -2.57 9.58 -2.29
C MET A 72 -2.34 9.80 -3.79
N VAL A 73 -3.28 9.37 -4.65
CA VAL A 73 -3.20 9.67 -6.10
C VAL A 73 -3.23 11.17 -6.38
N PHE A 74 -4.01 11.93 -5.59
CA PHE A 74 -4.13 13.36 -5.81
C PHE A 74 -2.86 14.13 -5.41
N ALA A 75 -2.11 13.63 -4.41
CA ALA A 75 -0.77 14.14 -4.15
C ALA A 75 0.17 13.93 -5.35
N GLU A 76 0.06 12.80 -6.07
CA GLU A 76 0.88 12.57 -7.26
C GLU A 76 0.38 13.40 -8.46
N ILE A 77 -0.93 13.59 -8.64
CA ILE A 77 -1.49 14.47 -9.68
C ILE A 77 -1.04 15.92 -9.47
N ALA A 78 -1.11 16.44 -8.23
CA ALA A 78 -0.68 17.80 -7.92
C ALA A 78 0.82 18.02 -8.16
N ARG A 79 1.63 16.96 -8.07
CA ARG A 79 3.09 17.01 -8.28
C ARG A 79 3.52 16.73 -9.72
N ASP A 80 2.67 16.13 -10.55
CA ASP A 80 2.98 15.87 -11.95
C ASP A 80 3.01 17.21 -12.71
N ALA A 81 4.18 17.58 -13.24
CA ALA A 81 4.41 18.85 -13.92
C ALA A 81 3.62 19.02 -15.23
N SER A 82 3.18 17.91 -15.86
CA SER A 82 2.34 17.95 -17.05
C SER A 82 0.87 18.20 -16.67
N LEU A 83 0.41 17.63 -15.55
CA LEU A 83 -0.98 17.76 -15.08
C LEU A 83 -1.23 19.06 -14.30
N SER A 84 -0.29 19.47 -13.46
CA SER A 84 -0.39 20.69 -12.63
C SER A 84 -0.42 22.01 -13.43
N ARG A 85 -0.12 21.96 -14.74
CA ARG A 85 -0.29 23.11 -15.65
C ARG A 85 -1.76 23.52 -15.84
N THR A 86 -2.70 22.64 -15.54
CA THR A 86 -4.12 22.97 -15.48
C THR A 86 -4.46 23.40 -14.04
N PRO A 87 -4.55 24.71 -13.74
CA PRO A 87 -4.64 25.19 -12.36
C PRO A 87 -5.84 24.64 -11.61
N GLU A 88 -6.97 24.43 -12.32
CA GLU A 88 -8.19 23.88 -11.75
C GLU A 88 -7.99 22.43 -11.27
N LEU A 89 -7.29 21.62 -12.07
CA LEU A 89 -6.99 20.23 -11.74
C LEU A 89 -6.00 20.17 -10.56
N GLY A 90 -4.94 20.98 -10.59
CA GLY A 90 -3.97 21.06 -9.51
C GLY A 90 -4.63 21.44 -8.18
N ALA A 91 -5.42 22.52 -8.18
CA ALA A 91 -6.14 22.96 -6.99
C ALA A 91 -7.18 21.94 -6.50
N ALA A 92 -7.87 21.23 -7.41
CA ALA A 92 -8.78 20.16 -7.02
C ALA A 92 -8.05 18.97 -6.39
N ALA A 93 -6.91 18.57 -6.96
CA ALA A 93 -6.10 17.49 -6.43
C ALA A 93 -5.55 17.82 -5.03
N GLU A 94 -5.02 19.03 -4.81
CA GLU A 94 -4.56 19.46 -3.49
C GLU A 94 -5.68 19.41 -2.44
N ARG A 95 -6.86 19.96 -2.76
CA ARG A 95 -8.02 19.91 -1.84
C ARG A 95 -8.44 18.48 -1.49
N LEU A 96 -8.53 17.59 -2.48
CA LEU A 96 -8.93 16.21 -2.28
C LEU A 96 -7.89 15.42 -1.47
N PHE A 97 -6.60 15.71 -1.67
CA PHE A 97 -5.52 15.14 -0.86
C PHE A 97 -5.63 15.62 0.59
N ASP A 98 -5.81 16.92 0.82
CA ASP A 98 -5.96 17.50 2.15
C ASP A 98 -7.17 16.95 2.91
N GLU A 99 -8.30 16.71 2.22
CA GLU A 99 -9.48 16.07 2.81
C GLU A 99 -9.18 14.63 3.26
N GLY A 100 -8.42 13.87 2.47
CA GLY A 100 -7.95 12.54 2.83
C GLY A 100 -6.97 12.53 4.02
N VAL A 101 -6.06 13.50 4.06
CA VAL A 101 -5.15 13.71 5.20
C VAL A 101 -5.93 14.02 6.47
N ALA A 102 -6.91 14.94 6.41
CA ALA A 102 -7.75 15.29 7.55
C ALA A 102 -8.53 14.07 8.08
N ALA A 103 -8.96 13.16 7.20
CA ALA A 103 -9.57 11.91 7.62
C ALA A 103 -8.57 10.97 8.33
N ALA A 104 -7.33 10.85 7.82
CA ALA A 104 -6.29 10.00 8.39
C ALA A 104 -5.68 10.54 9.69
N GLN A 105 -5.74 11.85 9.93
CA GLN A 105 -5.29 12.50 11.17
C GLN A 105 -6.19 12.22 12.39
N LYS A 106 -7.45 11.82 12.17
CA LYS A 106 -8.39 11.53 13.25
C LYS A 106 -8.00 10.25 13.97
N GLU A 107 -7.90 10.33 15.28
CA GLU A 107 -7.51 9.24 16.17
C GLU A 107 -8.58 9.01 17.23
N LYS A 108 -9.01 7.75 17.43
CA LYS A 108 -9.92 7.36 18.53
C LYS A 108 -9.21 7.14 19.86
N ALA A 109 -7.90 6.91 19.79
CA ALA A 109 -6.97 6.83 20.90
C ALA A 109 -5.56 7.14 20.35
N PRO A 110 -4.57 7.47 21.20
CA PRO A 110 -3.22 7.78 20.73
C PRO A 110 -2.67 6.70 19.80
N ALA A 111 -2.25 7.10 18.60
CA ALA A 111 -1.72 6.20 17.56
C ALA A 111 -2.71 5.13 17.05
N ALA A 112 -4.02 5.31 17.28
CA ALA A 112 -5.09 4.47 16.79
C ALA A 112 -6.02 5.29 15.87
N PRO A 113 -5.95 5.10 14.54
CA PRO A 113 -6.82 5.81 13.60
C PRO A 113 -8.30 5.61 13.93
N GLU A 114 -9.08 6.69 13.87
CA GLU A 114 -10.53 6.69 14.09
C GLU A 114 -11.21 5.60 13.26
N TYR A 115 -10.89 5.56 11.96
CA TYR A 115 -11.46 4.66 10.98
C TYR A 115 -10.65 3.36 10.78
N GLY A 116 -9.63 3.11 11.61
CA GLY A 116 -8.80 1.91 11.55
C GLY A 116 -9.41 0.72 12.27
N GLN A 117 -9.06 -0.49 11.84
CA GLN A 117 -9.57 -1.75 12.40
C GLN A 117 -8.62 -2.39 13.44
N GLY A 118 -7.42 -1.84 13.62
CA GLY A 118 -6.38 -2.42 14.46
C GLY A 118 -5.55 -3.48 13.73
N TRP A 119 -5.61 -3.52 12.39
CA TRP A 119 -4.99 -4.52 11.52
C TRP A 119 -3.71 -3.98 10.87
N THR A 120 -2.83 -4.86 10.41
CA THR A 120 -1.63 -4.46 9.65
C THR A 120 -1.95 -3.59 8.44
N ASP A 121 -3.15 -3.72 7.86
CA ASP A 121 -3.66 -2.90 6.76
C ASP A 121 -3.59 -1.40 7.11
N ASP A 122 -4.00 -1.04 8.33
CA ASP A 122 -4.03 0.35 8.80
C ASP A 122 -2.64 0.99 8.80
N MET A 123 -1.58 0.18 8.96
CA MET A 123 -0.20 0.64 8.89
C MET A 123 0.12 1.26 7.55
N PHE A 124 -0.45 0.75 6.44
CA PHE A 124 -0.32 1.37 5.13
C PHE A 124 -1.42 2.41 4.90
N MET A 125 -2.68 2.09 5.21
CA MET A 125 -3.80 2.96 4.81
C MET A 125 -3.71 4.36 5.42
N ALA A 126 -3.41 4.48 6.71
CA ALA A 126 -3.25 5.80 7.34
C ALA A 126 -1.96 6.49 6.89
N THR A 127 -0.84 5.76 6.86
CA THR A 127 0.47 6.37 6.65
C THR A 127 0.72 6.76 5.20
N ALA A 128 0.02 6.14 4.23
CA ALA A 128 0.14 6.47 2.81
C ALA A 128 -0.08 7.96 2.53
N VAL A 129 -1.01 8.59 3.24
CA VAL A 129 -1.30 10.03 3.12
C VAL A 129 -0.59 10.86 4.16
N LEU A 130 -0.48 10.40 5.41
CA LEU A 130 0.21 11.15 6.47
C LEU A 130 1.71 11.36 6.14
N ALA A 131 2.39 10.32 5.66
CA ALA A 131 3.80 10.43 5.29
C ALA A 131 4.01 11.38 4.10
N ARG A 132 3.10 11.36 3.11
CA ARG A 132 3.13 12.30 1.97
C ARG A 132 2.86 13.73 2.42
N SER A 133 1.89 13.92 3.31
CA SER A 133 1.54 15.23 3.85
C SER A 133 2.70 15.83 4.63
N GLY A 134 3.30 15.07 5.55
CA GLY A 134 4.37 15.61 6.40
C GLY A 134 5.70 15.88 5.70
N ALA A 135 5.84 15.50 4.42
CA ALA A 135 6.92 15.97 3.56
C ALA A 135 6.69 17.40 3.02
N ARG A 136 5.49 17.98 3.21
CA ARG A 136 5.16 19.38 2.88
C ARG A 136 5.54 20.31 4.02
N GLU A 137 5.82 21.55 3.68
CA GLU A 137 6.08 22.61 4.66
C GLU A 137 4.86 22.82 5.58
N GLY A 138 5.09 22.97 6.88
CA GLY A 138 4.02 23.17 7.87
C GLY A 138 3.28 21.90 8.32
N HIS A 139 3.56 20.73 7.74
CA HIS A 139 2.85 19.48 8.03
C HIS A 139 3.68 18.43 8.80
N ARG A 140 4.82 18.82 9.41
CA ARG A 140 5.76 17.88 10.06
C ARG A 140 5.10 16.95 11.08
N ASP A 141 4.09 17.43 11.79
CA ASP A 141 3.32 16.65 12.77
C ASP A 141 2.67 15.39 12.15
N ASP A 142 2.40 15.38 10.84
CA ASP A 142 1.85 14.21 10.14
C ASP A 142 2.85 13.07 10.05
N LEU A 143 4.15 13.38 9.89
CA LEU A 143 5.21 12.36 9.94
C LEU A 143 5.36 11.79 11.35
N ASP A 144 5.27 12.64 12.37
CA ASP A 144 5.32 12.20 13.77
C ASP A 144 4.12 11.29 14.09
N ARG A 145 2.93 11.61 13.58
CA ARG A 145 1.73 10.76 13.68
C ARG A 145 1.93 9.42 12.98
N ALA A 146 2.41 9.43 11.74
CA ALA A 146 2.69 8.21 11.00
C ALA A 146 3.71 7.32 11.73
N ALA A 147 4.78 7.91 12.26
CA ALA A 147 5.81 7.18 13.00
C ALA A 147 5.27 6.57 14.30
N ARG A 148 4.47 7.31 15.07
CA ARG A 148 3.83 6.80 16.29
C ARG A 148 2.87 5.65 16.01
N LEU A 149 2.05 5.77 14.96
CA LEU A 149 1.16 4.70 14.51
C LEU A 149 1.94 3.43 14.19
N LEU A 150 2.99 3.53 13.38
CA LEU A 150 3.78 2.36 12.98
C LEU A 150 4.48 1.69 14.17
N ALA A 151 5.06 2.46 15.09
CA ALA A 151 5.70 1.90 16.28
C ALA A 151 4.68 1.21 17.20
N SER A 152 3.52 1.83 17.42
CA SER A 152 2.43 1.25 18.21
C SER A 152 1.93 -0.08 17.61
N TYR A 153 1.69 -0.12 16.30
CA TYR A 153 1.27 -1.34 15.61
C TYR A 153 2.37 -2.40 15.61
N ALA A 154 3.63 -2.01 15.37
CA ALA A 154 4.74 -2.95 15.39
C ALA A 154 5.00 -3.54 16.78
N ALA A 155 4.85 -2.75 17.85
CA ALA A 155 4.94 -3.24 19.22
C ALA A 155 3.86 -4.28 19.55
N ARG A 156 2.66 -4.14 18.98
CA ARG A 156 1.52 -5.03 19.24
C ARG A 156 1.45 -6.24 18.30
N LEU A 157 1.87 -6.09 17.04
CA LEU A 157 1.61 -7.06 15.98
C LEU A 157 2.86 -7.76 15.43
N GLN A 158 4.07 -7.17 15.58
CA GLN A 158 5.29 -7.82 15.12
C GLN A 158 5.73 -8.89 16.12
N ARG A 159 5.78 -10.14 15.65
CA ARG A 159 6.24 -11.32 16.40
C ARG A 159 7.75 -11.26 16.67
N ASP A 160 8.21 -12.12 17.55
CA ASP A 160 9.64 -12.28 17.88
C ASP A 160 10.47 -12.76 16.66
N ASP A 161 9.86 -13.57 15.80
CA ASP A 161 10.49 -14.07 14.57
C ASP A 161 10.47 -13.07 13.41
N GLY A 162 9.96 -11.85 13.64
CA GLY A 162 10.01 -10.71 12.72
C GLY A 162 8.80 -10.55 11.79
N LEU A 163 7.96 -11.59 11.65
CA LEU A 163 6.69 -11.51 10.93
C LEU A 163 5.66 -10.69 11.71
N PHE A 164 4.62 -10.22 11.04
CA PHE A 164 3.47 -9.57 11.67
C PHE A 164 2.27 -10.52 11.70
N ASN A 165 1.57 -10.57 12.83
CA ASN A 165 0.20 -11.05 12.88
C ASN A 165 -0.71 -10.01 12.20
N HIS A 166 -1.74 -10.46 11.47
CA HIS A 166 -2.68 -9.57 10.81
C HIS A 166 -3.38 -8.62 11.81
N ALA A 167 -3.80 -9.15 12.95
CA ALA A 167 -4.40 -8.39 14.04
C ALA A 167 -4.08 -9.07 15.38
N ALA A 168 -4.39 -8.41 16.50
CA ALA A 168 -4.19 -8.98 17.83
C ALA A 168 -5.06 -10.23 18.06
N ASP A 169 -6.29 -10.20 17.55
CA ASP A 169 -7.27 -11.29 17.52
C ASP A 169 -7.27 -12.08 16.21
N GLY A 170 -6.37 -11.74 15.27
CA GLY A 170 -6.15 -12.44 14.02
C GLY A 170 -4.72 -12.99 13.93
N PRO A 171 -4.39 -14.07 14.67
CA PRO A 171 -3.02 -14.51 14.94
C PRO A 171 -2.42 -15.33 13.77
N ALA A 172 -2.49 -14.80 12.56
CA ALA A 172 -1.87 -15.39 11.38
C ALA A 172 -0.88 -14.42 10.74
N ALA A 173 0.25 -14.94 10.27
CA ALA A 173 1.17 -14.20 9.40
C ALA A 173 0.63 -14.15 7.96
N TRP A 174 -0.54 -13.53 7.81
CA TRP A 174 -1.20 -13.36 6.52
C TRP A 174 -0.28 -12.62 5.55
N GLY A 175 -0.10 -13.17 4.34
CA GLY A 175 0.85 -12.71 3.34
C GLY A 175 0.66 -11.23 3.01
N ARG A 176 -0.53 -10.86 2.53
CA ARG A 176 -0.83 -9.47 2.20
C ARG A 176 -0.84 -8.55 3.43
N GLY A 177 -1.21 -9.04 4.61
CA GLY A 177 -1.10 -8.30 5.87
C GLY A 177 0.35 -7.89 6.18
N ASN A 178 1.29 -8.82 6.02
CA ASN A 178 2.72 -8.52 6.13
C ASN A 178 3.20 -7.57 5.01
N GLY A 179 2.61 -7.66 3.81
CA GLY A 179 2.78 -6.69 2.74
C GLY A 179 2.38 -5.27 3.16
N PHE A 180 1.22 -5.10 3.82
CA PHE A 180 0.79 -3.78 4.31
C PHE A 180 1.69 -3.23 5.41
N ALA A 181 2.14 -4.08 6.33
CA ALA A 181 3.14 -3.68 7.33
C ALA A 181 4.43 -3.19 6.64
N ALA A 182 4.91 -3.92 5.63
CA ALA A 182 6.10 -3.53 4.87
C ALA A 182 5.90 -2.20 4.11
N PHE A 183 4.77 -2.01 3.43
CA PHE A 183 4.47 -0.77 2.71
C PHE A 183 4.35 0.43 3.63
N GLY A 184 3.64 0.30 4.76
CA GLY A 184 3.54 1.37 5.76
C GLY A 184 4.91 1.80 6.28
N LEU A 185 5.76 0.83 6.64
CA LEU A 185 7.13 1.09 7.10
C LEU A 185 7.97 1.78 6.01
N VAL A 186 7.99 1.26 4.78
CA VAL A 186 8.84 1.79 3.71
C VAL A 186 8.38 3.18 3.26
N GLU A 187 7.09 3.38 3.00
CA GLU A 187 6.55 4.68 2.56
C GLU A 187 6.83 5.79 3.57
N THR A 188 6.75 5.47 4.87
CA THR A 188 7.04 6.43 5.94
C THR A 188 8.54 6.67 6.07
N LEU A 189 9.37 5.61 6.13
CA LEU A 189 10.83 5.73 6.26
C LEU A 189 11.47 6.51 5.10
N MET A 190 10.89 6.47 3.90
CA MET A 190 11.36 7.23 2.73
C MET A 190 11.20 8.76 2.91
N ARG A 191 10.30 9.19 3.79
CA ARG A 191 9.95 10.60 4.01
C ARG A 191 10.35 11.09 5.41
N LEU A 192 10.67 10.16 6.30
CA LEU A 192 11.07 10.46 7.67
C LEU A 192 12.51 11.02 7.72
N PRO A 193 12.74 12.22 8.30
CA PRO A 193 14.07 12.80 8.42
C PRO A 193 15.04 11.88 9.12
N ALA A 194 16.32 11.88 8.70
CA ALA A 194 17.36 11.04 9.29
C ALA A 194 17.48 11.20 10.82
N ALA A 195 17.28 12.43 11.32
CA ALA A 195 17.34 12.79 12.73
C ALA A 195 16.04 12.54 13.52
N HIS A 196 14.97 12.07 12.89
CA HIS A 196 13.70 11.83 13.58
C HIS A 196 13.87 10.74 14.65
N PRO A 197 13.38 10.95 15.89
CA PRO A 197 13.70 10.09 17.04
C PRO A 197 13.26 8.63 16.85
N MET A 198 12.13 8.41 16.16
CA MET A 198 11.59 7.06 15.93
C MET A 198 12.18 6.36 14.71
N ARG A 199 13.03 7.03 13.91
CA ARG A 199 13.50 6.47 12.64
C ARG A 199 14.32 5.19 12.84
N ARG A 200 15.18 5.16 13.87
CA ARG A 200 16.01 3.98 14.17
C ARG A 200 15.13 2.76 14.47
N GLU A 201 14.15 2.92 15.35
CA GLU A 201 13.23 1.85 15.71
C GLU A 201 12.47 1.34 14.48
N LEU A 202 11.86 2.22 13.70
CA LEU A 202 11.08 1.81 12.52
C LEU A 202 11.94 1.10 11.47
N LEU A 203 13.18 1.54 11.29
CA LEU A 203 14.14 0.88 10.39
C LEU A 203 14.52 -0.53 10.90
N GLU A 204 14.66 -0.71 12.22
CA GLU A 204 14.88 -2.04 12.81
C GLU A 204 13.65 -2.95 12.63
N ARG A 205 12.43 -2.42 12.85
CA ARG A 205 11.17 -3.16 12.58
C ARG A 205 11.09 -3.64 11.13
N TYR A 206 11.42 -2.75 10.19
CA TYR A 206 11.51 -3.08 8.76
C TYR A 206 12.54 -4.17 8.48
N ARG A 207 13.77 -4.04 8.98
CA ARG A 207 14.85 -5.03 8.77
C ARG A 207 14.50 -6.41 9.32
N ARG A 208 13.87 -6.46 10.50
CA ARG A 208 13.37 -7.71 11.09
C ARG A 208 12.35 -8.39 10.19
N LEU A 209 11.39 -7.61 9.65
CA LEU A 209 10.41 -8.15 8.70
C LEU A 209 11.07 -8.67 7.43
N MET A 210 11.94 -7.88 6.79
CA MET A 210 12.63 -8.30 5.55
C MET A 210 13.44 -9.57 5.76
N THR A 211 14.15 -9.68 6.88
CA THR A 211 14.91 -10.89 7.24
C THR A 211 13.97 -12.08 7.42
N ALA A 212 12.87 -11.92 8.15
CA ALA A 212 11.90 -12.97 8.41
C ALA A 212 11.24 -13.49 7.14
N VAL A 213 10.85 -12.60 6.22
CA VAL A 213 10.22 -13.02 4.96
C VAL A 213 11.23 -13.66 4.01
N ARG A 214 12.49 -13.19 3.97
CA ARG A 214 13.55 -13.80 3.15
C ARG A 214 13.76 -15.28 3.48
N THR A 215 13.76 -15.66 4.76
CA THR A 215 13.96 -17.06 5.18
C THR A 215 12.73 -17.95 4.96
N ARG A 216 11.59 -17.37 4.54
CA ARG A 216 10.31 -18.07 4.34
C ARG A 216 9.81 -17.99 2.89
N GLN A 217 10.68 -17.58 1.96
CA GLN A 217 10.40 -17.61 0.54
C GLN A 217 10.24 -19.07 0.07
N SER A 218 9.18 -19.35 -0.67
CA SER A 218 8.90 -20.68 -1.21
C SER A 218 9.96 -21.13 -2.24
N PRO A 219 10.07 -22.43 -2.55
CA PRO A 219 10.99 -22.92 -3.58
C PRO A 219 10.75 -22.30 -4.97
N ASP A 220 9.49 -22.00 -5.32
CA ASP A 220 9.13 -21.33 -6.59
C ASP A 220 9.50 -19.83 -6.61
N GLY A 221 9.86 -19.25 -5.46
CA GLY A 221 10.23 -17.84 -5.31
C GLY A 221 9.12 -16.95 -4.76
N ALA A 222 7.89 -17.44 -4.63
CA ALA A 222 6.78 -16.65 -4.11
C ALA A 222 6.67 -16.72 -2.58
N TRP A 223 5.82 -15.86 -2.02
CA TRP A 223 5.31 -16.01 -0.66
C TRP A 223 3.89 -16.56 -0.68
N ARG A 224 3.45 -17.08 0.46
CA ARG A 224 2.17 -17.78 0.61
C ARG A 224 1.13 -16.89 1.28
N GLN A 225 -0.13 -17.28 1.14
CA GLN A 225 -1.28 -16.69 1.82
C GLN A 225 -1.06 -16.63 3.33
N ILE A 226 -0.39 -17.62 3.92
CA ILE A 226 0.15 -17.54 5.28
C ILE A 226 1.64 -17.85 5.18
N ILE A 227 2.49 -16.87 5.48
CA ILE A 227 3.92 -16.89 5.12
C ILE A 227 4.66 -18.08 5.73
N ASP A 228 4.33 -18.42 6.98
CA ASP A 228 4.97 -19.47 7.77
C ASP A 228 4.26 -20.83 7.70
N GLU A 229 3.31 -21.01 6.78
CA GLU A 229 2.58 -22.28 6.60
C GLU A 229 2.87 -22.89 5.22
N PRO A 230 3.68 -23.96 5.13
CA PRO A 230 4.07 -24.57 3.85
C PRO A 230 2.89 -25.03 2.97
N GLY A 231 1.76 -25.41 3.58
CA GLY A 231 0.55 -25.85 2.88
C GLY A 231 -0.36 -24.71 2.38
N ALA A 232 -0.05 -23.45 2.70
CA ALA A 232 -0.83 -22.32 2.20
C ALA A 232 -0.51 -22.09 0.72
N TYR A 233 -1.51 -21.70 -0.07
CA TYR A 233 -1.31 -21.41 -1.48
C TYR A 233 -0.38 -20.20 -1.65
N ARG A 234 0.36 -20.15 -2.76
CA ARG A 234 1.13 -18.97 -3.19
C ARG A 234 0.20 -17.76 -3.25
N GLU A 235 0.61 -16.58 -2.84
CA GLU A 235 -0.26 -15.39 -2.94
C GLU A 235 0.44 -14.27 -3.70
N GLU A 236 -0.20 -13.83 -4.79
CA GLU A 236 0.36 -12.89 -5.75
C GLU A 236 0.64 -11.53 -5.11
N THR A 237 -0.36 -10.94 -4.43
CA THR A 237 -0.22 -9.57 -3.91
C THR A 237 0.82 -9.47 -2.80
N ALA A 238 0.89 -10.46 -1.92
CA ALA A 238 1.92 -10.60 -0.90
C ALA A 238 3.30 -10.67 -1.55
N THR A 239 3.43 -11.45 -2.62
CA THR A 239 4.69 -11.59 -3.34
C THR A 239 5.12 -10.26 -3.96
N ALA A 240 4.21 -9.58 -4.64
CA ALA A 240 4.46 -8.27 -5.24
C ALA A 240 4.83 -7.21 -4.19
N MET A 241 4.10 -7.14 -3.07
CA MET A 241 4.33 -6.16 -2.01
C MET A 241 5.65 -6.40 -1.27
N LEU A 242 5.96 -7.64 -0.90
CA LEU A 242 7.20 -7.97 -0.19
C LEU A 242 8.44 -7.76 -1.07
N LEU A 243 8.36 -8.15 -2.34
CA LEU A 243 9.40 -7.85 -3.34
C LEU A 243 9.62 -6.34 -3.47
N SER A 244 8.55 -5.55 -3.60
CA SER A 244 8.61 -4.09 -3.75
C SER A 244 9.28 -3.45 -2.54
N ALA A 245 8.90 -3.88 -1.33
CA ALA A 245 9.49 -3.38 -0.10
C ALA A 245 10.98 -3.73 0.03
N MET A 246 11.40 -4.93 -0.40
CA MET A 246 12.82 -5.30 -0.45
C MET A 246 13.59 -4.49 -1.49
N ALA A 247 13.04 -4.33 -2.70
CA ALA A 247 13.68 -3.58 -3.78
C ALA A 247 13.98 -2.14 -3.36
N ARG A 248 13.00 -1.46 -2.76
CA ARG A 248 13.19 -0.12 -2.18
C ARG A 248 14.23 -0.11 -1.06
N GLY A 249 14.23 -1.12 -0.19
CA GLY A 249 15.22 -1.24 0.89
C GLY A 249 16.66 -1.39 0.40
N VAL A 250 16.89 -2.20 -0.63
CA VAL A 250 18.21 -2.36 -1.26
C VAL A 250 18.64 -1.05 -1.91
N ARG A 251 17.75 -0.44 -2.71
CA ARG A 251 18.02 0.85 -3.38
C ARG A 251 18.38 1.96 -2.40
N LEU A 252 17.75 1.98 -1.22
CA LEU A 252 17.98 2.95 -0.15
C LEU A 252 19.06 2.52 0.86
N ARG A 253 19.74 1.39 0.63
CA ARG A 253 20.79 0.81 1.49
C ARG A 253 20.34 0.57 2.94
N TRP A 254 19.06 0.25 3.12
CA TRP A 254 18.50 -0.14 4.42
C TRP A 254 18.75 -1.61 4.73
N ILE A 255 18.76 -2.43 3.70
CA ILE A 255 19.23 -3.82 3.66
C ILE A 255 20.29 -3.93 2.56
N ASP A 256 21.16 -4.93 2.64
CA ASP A 256 22.29 -5.08 1.73
C ASP A 256 21.94 -5.88 0.45
N ASP A 257 22.86 -5.89 -0.51
CA ASP A 257 22.68 -6.53 -1.82
C ASP A 257 22.47 -8.06 -1.75
N SER A 258 22.72 -8.72 -0.62
CA SER A 258 22.42 -10.15 -0.47
C SER A 258 20.92 -10.48 -0.58
N PHE A 259 20.04 -9.47 -0.58
CA PHE A 259 18.60 -9.63 -0.84
C PHE A 259 18.25 -9.69 -2.34
N ARG A 260 19.16 -9.29 -3.25
CA ARG A 260 18.90 -9.30 -4.71
C ARG A 260 18.48 -10.67 -5.25
N PRO A 261 19.10 -11.81 -4.86
CA PRO A 261 18.64 -13.12 -5.31
C PRO A 261 17.21 -13.45 -4.88
N THR A 262 16.81 -13.04 -3.67
CA THR A 262 15.43 -13.20 -3.17
C THR A 262 14.46 -12.37 -4.01
N ILE A 263 14.79 -11.11 -4.30
CA ILE A 263 14.01 -10.21 -5.16
C ILE A 263 13.87 -10.80 -6.57
N ALA A 264 14.97 -11.24 -7.18
CA ALA A 264 14.97 -11.82 -8.53
C ALA A 264 14.13 -13.10 -8.64
N ARG A 265 14.16 -13.95 -7.60
CA ARG A 265 13.30 -15.15 -7.53
C ARG A 265 11.83 -14.78 -7.39
N ALA A 266 11.51 -13.80 -6.54
CA ALA A 266 10.14 -13.32 -6.38
C ALA A 266 9.60 -12.69 -7.67
N TRP A 267 10.43 -11.94 -8.41
CA TRP A 267 10.05 -11.38 -9.70
C TRP A 267 9.75 -12.47 -10.73
N ARG A 268 10.62 -13.47 -10.85
CA ARG A 268 10.38 -14.62 -11.74
C ARG A 268 9.11 -15.37 -11.37
N ALA A 269 8.86 -15.58 -10.07
CA ALA A 269 7.63 -16.19 -9.59
C ALA A 269 6.41 -15.35 -9.97
N LEU A 270 6.47 -14.03 -9.75
CA LEU A 270 5.37 -13.12 -10.08
C LEU A 270 5.09 -13.11 -11.60
N ALA A 271 6.11 -12.90 -12.42
CA ALA A 271 5.98 -12.84 -13.87
C ALA A 271 5.49 -14.15 -14.49
N ALA A 272 5.86 -15.31 -13.92
CA ALA A 272 5.38 -16.61 -14.38
C ALA A 272 3.88 -16.85 -14.10
N HIS A 273 3.27 -16.06 -13.23
CA HIS A 273 1.85 -16.19 -12.82
C HIS A 273 1.01 -14.99 -13.28
N ILE A 274 1.45 -14.37 -14.38
CA ILE A 274 0.68 -13.39 -15.15
C ILE A 274 0.67 -13.91 -16.59
N ALA A 275 -0.50 -14.26 -17.11
CA ALA A 275 -0.63 -14.69 -18.49
C ALA A 275 -0.42 -13.52 -19.47
N LEU A 276 -0.17 -13.84 -20.74
CA LEU A 276 0.06 -12.82 -21.79
C LEU A 276 -1.13 -11.88 -22.00
N ASP A 277 -2.35 -12.32 -21.71
CA ASP A 277 -3.56 -11.51 -21.78
C ASP A 277 -3.80 -10.65 -20.51
N GLY A 278 -2.90 -10.73 -19.53
CA GLY A 278 -3.02 -10.04 -18.25
C GLY A 278 -3.80 -10.81 -17.19
N THR A 279 -4.23 -12.05 -17.45
CA THR A 279 -4.85 -12.91 -16.43
C THR A 279 -3.88 -13.18 -15.28
N LEU A 280 -4.32 -12.88 -14.06
CA LEU A 280 -3.55 -13.10 -12.83
C LEU A 280 -3.96 -14.41 -12.19
N PHE A 281 -3.01 -15.06 -11.51
CA PHE A 281 -3.25 -16.28 -10.74
C PHE A 281 -2.96 -16.03 -9.25
N ASP A 282 -3.72 -16.72 -8.40
CA ASP A 282 -3.54 -16.75 -6.95
C ASP A 282 -3.63 -15.41 -6.22
N VAL A 283 -4.57 -14.55 -6.64
CA VAL A 283 -4.85 -13.29 -5.95
C VAL A 283 -5.84 -13.54 -4.81
N CYS A 284 -5.43 -13.37 -3.55
CA CYS A 284 -6.37 -13.53 -2.44
C CYS A 284 -7.46 -12.46 -2.52
N THR A 285 -8.74 -12.85 -2.45
CA THR A 285 -9.88 -11.92 -2.38
C THR A 285 -9.81 -10.97 -1.17
N GLY A 286 -10.65 -9.93 -1.13
CA GLY A 286 -10.78 -9.03 0.01
C GLY A 286 -10.98 -9.81 1.32
N THR A 287 -10.14 -9.57 2.31
CA THR A 287 -10.02 -10.41 3.51
C THR A 287 -9.81 -9.52 4.72
N GLY A 288 -10.62 -9.71 5.77
CA GLY A 288 -10.46 -9.02 7.04
C GLY A 288 -9.70 -9.88 8.04
N ALA A 289 -9.53 -9.39 9.28
CA ALA A 289 -8.98 -10.22 10.33
C ALA A 289 -9.96 -11.33 10.69
N GLY A 290 -9.47 -12.57 10.64
CA GLY A 290 -10.21 -13.74 11.11
C GLY A 290 -9.50 -14.44 12.27
N PRO A 291 -10.26 -15.18 13.11
CA PRO A 291 -9.77 -15.65 14.41
C PRO A 291 -8.85 -16.88 14.33
N THR A 292 -8.76 -17.54 13.17
CA THR A 292 -7.99 -18.78 13.01
C THR A 292 -7.14 -18.76 11.75
N LYS A 293 -6.06 -19.55 11.72
CA LYS A 293 -5.31 -19.77 10.48
C LYS A 293 -6.20 -20.35 9.38
N ARG A 294 -7.14 -21.23 9.73
CA ARG A 294 -8.08 -21.84 8.78
C ARG A 294 -8.90 -20.80 8.01
N TYR A 295 -9.34 -19.73 8.68
CA TYR A 295 -10.00 -18.60 8.02
C TYR A 295 -9.18 -18.04 6.84
N TYR A 296 -7.86 -17.90 7.01
CA TYR A 296 -6.97 -17.40 5.95
C TYR A 296 -6.71 -18.44 4.86
N PHE A 297 -6.57 -19.71 5.23
CA PHE A 297 -6.46 -20.83 4.28
C PHE A 297 -7.66 -20.90 3.34
N ASP A 298 -8.87 -20.66 3.86
CA ASP A 298 -10.13 -20.78 3.13
C ASP A 298 -10.45 -19.55 2.27
N ARG A 299 -9.60 -18.51 2.27
CA ARG A 299 -9.80 -17.35 1.39
C ARG A 299 -9.56 -17.74 -0.06
N ALA A 300 -10.53 -17.45 -0.91
CA ALA A 300 -10.47 -17.73 -2.33
C ALA A 300 -9.23 -17.09 -2.98
N ALA A 301 -8.49 -17.91 -3.71
CA ALA A 301 -7.43 -17.54 -4.62
C ALA A 301 -8.07 -17.26 -6.00
N VAL A 302 -8.22 -15.99 -6.34
CA VAL A 302 -8.84 -15.55 -7.59
C VAL A 302 -7.86 -15.80 -8.74
N THR A 303 -8.37 -16.41 -9.82
CA THR A 303 -7.72 -16.47 -11.13
C THR A 303 -8.58 -15.66 -12.10
N GLY A 304 -7.99 -14.68 -12.78
CA GLY A 304 -8.71 -13.76 -13.66
C GLY A 304 -8.19 -12.33 -13.58
N ALA A 305 -8.97 -11.39 -14.15
CA ALA A 305 -8.75 -9.97 -13.94
C ALA A 305 -9.03 -9.62 -12.46
N ASP A 306 -8.07 -8.96 -11.82
CA ASP A 306 -8.22 -8.50 -10.44
C ASP A 306 -7.47 -7.19 -10.21
N ASP A 307 -8.20 -6.14 -9.84
CA ASP A 307 -7.65 -4.79 -9.64
C ASP A 307 -6.55 -4.74 -8.56
N ARG A 308 -6.62 -5.59 -7.52
CA ARG A 308 -5.61 -5.64 -6.45
C ARG A 308 -4.31 -6.20 -7.01
N GLY A 309 -4.40 -7.34 -7.67
CA GLY A 309 -3.22 -7.98 -8.24
C GLY A 309 -2.59 -7.14 -9.35
N GLY A 310 -3.40 -6.55 -10.24
CA GLY A 310 -2.89 -5.68 -11.30
C GLY A 310 -2.19 -4.44 -10.75
N ALA A 311 -2.74 -3.83 -9.70
CA ALA A 311 -2.11 -2.68 -9.04
C ALA A 311 -0.78 -3.06 -8.35
N MET A 312 -0.77 -4.15 -7.58
CA MET A 312 0.44 -4.58 -6.85
C MET A 312 1.53 -5.10 -7.80
N GLY A 313 1.16 -5.84 -8.83
CA GLY A 313 2.07 -6.28 -9.88
C GLY A 313 2.73 -5.12 -10.62
N LEU A 314 1.97 -4.06 -10.94
CA LEU A 314 2.53 -2.85 -11.53
C LEU A 314 3.48 -2.11 -10.58
N VAL A 315 3.14 -2.01 -9.29
CA VAL A 315 4.05 -1.44 -8.26
C VAL A 315 5.36 -2.23 -8.20
N ALA A 316 5.29 -3.56 -8.19
CA ALA A 316 6.45 -4.45 -8.19
C ALA A 316 7.33 -4.27 -9.43
N ALA A 317 6.74 -4.19 -10.62
CA ALA A 317 7.46 -3.97 -11.86
C ALA A 317 8.23 -2.63 -11.85
N LEU A 318 7.57 -1.55 -11.39
CA LEU A 318 8.18 -0.22 -11.31
C LEU A 318 9.28 -0.13 -10.25
N ASP A 319 9.11 -0.79 -9.10
CA ASP A 319 10.15 -0.82 -8.08
C ASP A 319 11.36 -1.68 -8.48
N LEU A 320 11.16 -2.73 -9.29
CA LEU A 320 12.25 -3.46 -9.93
C LEU A 320 12.99 -2.62 -10.98
N HIS A 321 12.23 -1.86 -11.79
CA HIS A 321 12.81 -0.94 -12.75
C HIS A 321 13.73 0.08 -12.05
N ASP A 322 13.28 0.68 -10.94
CA ASP A 322 14.07 1.62 -10.15
C ASP A 322 15.31 1.00 -9.49
N LEU A 323 15.25 -0.29 -9.12
CA LEU A 323 16.38 -0.99 -8.50
C LEU A 323 17.56 -1.17 -9.47
N GLY A 324 17.31 -1.10 -10.78
CA GLY A 324 18.24 -1.50 -11.84
C GLY A 324 18.37 -3.02 -11.95
N SER A 325 18.92 -3.52 -13.07
CA SER A 325 18.99 -4.95 -13.39
C SER A 325 19.34 -5.82 -12.17
N PRO A 326 18.48 -6.79 -11.80
CA PRO A 326 18.67 -7.62 -10.61
C PRO A 326 19.86 -8.56 -10.69
#